data_AF-A0A7V8VZ91-F1
#
_entry.id   AF-A0A7V8VZ91-F1
#
_cell.length_a   1.000
_cell.length_b   1.000
_cell.length_c   1.000
_cell.angle_alpha   90.00
_cell.angle_beta   90.00
_cell.angle_gamma   90.00
#
_symmetry.space_group_name_H-M   'P 1'
#
loop_
_entity.id
_entity.type
_entity.pdbx_description
1 polymer ?
#
loop_
_entity_poly.entity_id
_entity_poly.type
_entity_poly.pdbx_seq_one_letter_code
_entity_poly.pdbx_strand_id
1 'polypeptide(L)'
;MAPDPAVTSRMRPVSDAAWASLDGSSALIAVEPFLALTPADSDNIVRNLLSRAFLQSASGGNLPPGLVEGLARYVEIPVLARQARLGSLVQGVYQAGTLPGWDALITGAPSTLDAETLTASRYALVAFLAERYGVRSVQEIVRGFANDPAWGVVIPTVTSQPVAAMDAAWKDFLPRWVASGWRQNAIAGFDVSRAQSLFDRGAYEAAASEAGRSQRLFVDLDDQPGLRRVEGLLAQSALGVQADQLMTDAELALRAHDYPRVMTLLDTVDGLYATLPESHRPAQSVDTYRSLAERGLEARRQLVDAEASAGNWLAVKEARSEAISAGETFSYLGDTGGLEQADQLVTDLDQRLHRLIFTLSALTITIGGWLVAWMWYRAPGRLLWRAPIRPGRPARRATG
;
A
#
# COMPACT_ATOMS: atom_id res chain seq x y z
N MET A 1 -25.82 27.31 -29.33
CA MET A 1 -26.00 27.74 -30.75
C MET A 1 -25.08 26.94 -31.65
N ALA A 2 -25.59 26.29 -32.71
CA ALA A 2 -24.76 25.54 -33.65
C ALA A 2 -23.87 26.50 -34.48
N PRO A 3 -22.60 26.17 -34.75
CA PRO A 3 -21.72 27.04 -35.52
C PRO A 3 -22.22 27.22 -36.97
N ASP A 4 -21.89 28.37 -37.55
CA ASP A 4 -22.29 28.71 -38.92
C ASP A 4 -21.81 27.61 -39.90
N PRO A 5 -22.71 27.01 -40.70
CA PRO A 5 -22.35 26.01 -41.71
C PRO A 5 -21.32 26.51 -42.72
N ALA A 6 -21.28 27.82 -43.01
CA ALA A 6 -20.28 28.40 -43.89
C ALA A 6 -18.86 28.31 -43.28
N VAL A 7 -18.73 28.51 -41.98
CA VAL A 7 -17.45 28.41 -41.25
C VAL A 7 -17.03 26.95 -41.08
N THR A 8 -17.97 26.07 -40.74
CA THR A 8 -17.66 24.64 -40.52
C THR A 8 -17.39 23.86 -41.79
N SER A 9 -17.88 24.30 -42.95
CA SER A 9 -17.62 23.65 -44.25
C SER A 9 -16.14 23.51 -44.63
N ARG A 10 -15.26 24.33 -44.03
CA ARG A 10 -13.80 24.29 -44.24
C ARG A 10 -13.03 23.63 -43.10
N MET A 11 -13.74 23.15 -42.08
CA MET A 11 -13.18 22.55 -40.89
C MET A 11 -13.59 21.08 -40.77
N ARG A 12 -12.72 20.28 -40.17
CA ARG A 12 -13.00 18.87 -39.88
C ARG A 12 -13.50 18.74 -38.45
N PRO A 13 -14.56 17.96 -38.19
CA PRO A 13 -15.00 17.68 -36.82
C PRO A 13 -13.92 16.91 -36.07
N VAL A 14 -13.61 17.37 -34.86
CA VAL A 14 -12.77 16.68 -33.87
C VAL A 14 -13.67 15.95 -32.86
N SER A 15 -14.80 16.58 -32.52
CA SER A 15 -15.88 16.02 -31.72
C SER A 15 -17.20 16.68 -32.12
N ASP A 16 -18.31 16.29 -31.50
CA ASP A 16 -19.61 16.96 -31.69
C ASP A 16 -19.61 18.41 -31.18
N ALA A 17 -18.61 18.79 -30.37
CA ALA A 17 -18.47 20.12 -29.78
C ALA A 17 -17.31 20.95 -30.38
N ALA A 18 -16.47 20.37 -31.25
CA ALA A 18 -15.25 21.03 -31.71
C ALA A 18 -14.85 20.65 -33.15
N TRP A 19 -14.29 21.63 -33.86
CA TRP A 19 -13.79 21.50 -35.22
C TRP A 19 -12.39 22.11 -35.32
N ALA A 20 -11.57 21.58 -36.24
CA ALA A 20 -10.25 22.11 -36.54
C ALA A 20 -10.07 22.27 -38.05
N SER A 21 -9.32 23.28 -38.48
CA SER A 21 -8.92 23.38 -39.89
C SER A 21 -8.04 22.20 -40.31
N LEU A 22 -8.02 21.89 -41.61
CA LEU A 22 -7.26 20.74 -42.15
C LEU A 22 -5.76 20.86 -41.87
N ASP A 23 -5.23 22.08 -41.89
CA ASP A 23 -3.86 22.44 -41.56
C ASP A 23 -3.64 22.60 -40.04
N GLY A 24 -4.65 22.34 -39.20
CA GLY A 24 -4.55 22.40 -37.74
C GLY A 24 -4.26 23.78 -37.13
N SER A 25 -4.22 24.85 -37.93
CA SER A 25 -3.84 26.20 -37.51
C SER A 25 -4.95 26.96 -36.78
N SER A 26 -6.21 26.54 -36.96
CA SER A 26 -7.37 27.16 -36.35
C SER A 26 -8.35 26.12 -35.81
N ALA A 27 -9.07 26.49 -34.75
CA ALA A 27 -10.05 25.65 -34.09
C ALA A 27 -11.31 26.44 -33.74
N LEU A 28 -12.45 25.76 -33.76
CA LEU A 28 -13.73 26.28 -33.33
C LEU A 28 -14.31 25.35 -32.28
N ILE A 29 -14.78 25.92 -31.17
CA ILE A 29 -15.45 25.20 -30.09
C ILE A 29 -16.86 25.75 -29.95
N ALA A 30 -17.87 24.88 -30.01
CA ALA A 30 -19.23 25.24 -29.65
C ALA A 30 -19.34 25.26 -28.12
N VAL A 31 -19.47 26.47 -27.55
CA VAL A 31 -19.40 26.71 -26.10
C VAL A 31 -20.40 25.88 -25.31
N GLU A 32 -21.69 25.89 -25.70
CA GLU A 32 -22.75 25.16 -24.99
C GLU A 32 -22.52 23.64 -24.96
N PRO A 33 -22.35 22.93 -26.10
CA PRO A 33 -22.00 21.51 -26.11
C PRO A 33 -20.70 21.21 -25.34
N PHE A 34 -19.70 22.08 -25.44
CA PHE A 34 -18.41 21.87 -24.77
C PHE A 34 -18.53 21.96 -23.25
N LEU A 35 -19.28 22.93 -22.72
CA LEU A 35 -19.53 23.08 -21.29
C LEU A 35 -20.40 21.96 -20.71
N ALA A 36 -21.12 21.22 -21.55
CA ALA A 36 -21.90 20.05 -21.15
C ALA A 36 -21.06 18.76 -21.06
N LEU A 37 -19.79 18.78 -21.48
CA LEU A 37 -18.91 17.62 -21.43
C LEU A 37 -18.40 17.34 -20.02
N THR A 38 -17.95 16.11 -19.80
CA THR A 38 -17.19 15.78 -18.59
C THR A 38 -15.83 16.52 -18.61
N PRO A 39 -15.23 16.82 -17.44
CA PRO A 39 -13.90 17.45 -17.39
C PRO A 39 -12.83 16.70 -18.22
N ALA A 40 -12.87 15.37 -18.20
CA ALA A 40 -11.94 14.55 -18.97
C ALA A 40 -12.17 14.68 -20.49
N ASP A 41 -13.42 14.80 -20.93
CA ASP A 41 -13.74 14.98 -22.34
C ASP A 41 -13.38 16.40 -22.83
N SER A 42 -13.66 17.42 -22.03
CA SER A 42 -13.26 18.80 -22.35
C SER A 42 -11.74 18.93 -22.44
N ASP A 43 -11.00 18.36 -21.48
CA ASP A 43 -9.53 18.38 -21.48
C ASP A 43 -8.96 17.66 -22.69
N ASN A 44 -9.55 16.52 -23.08
CA ASN A 44 -9.11 15.77 -24.26
C ASN A 44 -9.33 16.58 -25.55
N ILE A 45 -10.46 17.27 -25.69
CA ILE A 45 -10.69 18.16 -26.83
C ILE A 45 -9.65 19.28 -26.85
N VAL A 46 -9.42 19.94 -25.72
CA VAL A 46 -8.43 21.02 -25.63
C VAL A 46 -7.02 20.53 -25.98
N ARG A 47 -6.61 19.37 -25.43
CA ARG A 47 -5.32 18.72 -25.75
C ARG A 47 -5.21 18.44 -27.25
N ASN A 48 -6.25 17.86 -27.85
CA ASN A 48 -6.28 17.57 -29.27
C ASN A 48 -6.10 18.86 -30.09
N LEU A 49 -6.91 19.89 -29.85
CA LEU A 49 -6.85 21.14 -30.60
C LEU A 49 -5.51 21.88 -30.46
N LEU A 50 -5.00 21.99 -29.23
CA LEU A 50 -3.70 22.63 -28.97
C LEU A 50 -2.55 21.84 -29.61
N SER A 51 -2.60 20.52 -29.55
CA SER A 51 -1.56 19.68 -30.16
C SER A 51 -1.49 19.88 -31.66
N ARG A 52 -2.62 20.03 -32.38
CA ARG A 52 -2.62 20.29 -33.83
C ARG A 52 -1.87 21.57 -34.18
N ALA A 53 -2.20 22.67 -33.49
CA ALA A 53 -1.54 23.95 -33.71
C ALA A 53 -0.04 23.87 -33.41
N PHE A 54 0.34 23.22 -32.30
CA PHE A 54 1.74 23.03 -31.94
C PHE A 54 2.51 22.17 -32.95
N LEU A 55 1.94 21.03 -33.36
CA LEU A 55 2.53 20.11 -34.34
C LEU A 55 2.79 20.81 -35.67
N GLN A 56 1.86 21.65 -36.10
CA GLN A 56 1.98 22.41 -37.34
C GLN A 56 3.02 23.51 -37.24
N SER A 57 3.04 24.24 -36.13
CA SER A 57 4.11 25.20 -35.86
C SER A 57 5.49 24.54 -35.81
N ALA A 58 5.62 23.39 -35.14
CA ALA A 58 6.89 22.68 -34.96
C ALA A 58 7.43 22.05 -36.26
N SER A 59 6.55 21.77 -37.20
CA SER A 59 6.87 21.19 -38.52
C SER A 59 6.93 22.23 -39.64
N GLY A 60 6.86 23.53 -39.34
CA GLY A 60 6.82 24.58 -40.36
C GLY A 60 5.61 24.52 -41.29
N GLY A 61 4.50 23.90 -40.85
CA GLY A 61 3.28 23.71 -41.65
C GLY A 61 3.31 22.50 -42.60
N ASN A 62 4.40 21.72 -42.58
CA ASN A 62 4.61 20.62 -43.54
C ASN A 62 4.20 19.25 -43.00
N LEU A 63 3.69 19.15 -41.77
CA LEU A 63 3.28 17.86 -41.22
C LEU A 63 2.05 17.33 -41.98
N PRO A 64 2.13 16.10 -42.54
CA PRO A 64 1.02 15.52 -43.28
C PRO A 64 -0.27 15.42 -42.44
N PRO A 65 -1.45 15.71 -43.01
CA PRO A 65 -2.73 15.73 -42.29
C PRO A 65 -3.06 14.44 -41.53
N GLY A 66 -2.65 13.29 -42.07
CA GLY A 66 -2.86 12.00 -41.41
C GLY A 66 -2.02 11.83 -40.15
N LEU A 67 -0.78 12.33 -40.14
CA LEU A 67 0.06 12.37 -38.94
C LEU A 67 -0.44 13.39 -37.92
N VAL A 68 -0.87 14.58 -38.36
CA VAL A 68 -1.50 15.59 -37.48
C VAL A 68 -2.68 14.96 -36.74
N GLU A 69 -3.55 14.26 -37.46
CA GLU A 69 -4.71 13.57 -36.89
C GLU A 69 -4.32 12.49 -35.88
N GLY A 70 -3.41 11.59 -36.27
CA GLY A 70 -2.98 10.49 -35.41
C GLY A 70 -2.30 11.00 -34.14
N LEU A 71 -1.40 11.98 -34.26
CA LEU A 71 -0.67 12.56 -33.14
C LEU A 71 -1.59 13.32 -32.21
N ALA A 72 -2.49 14.13 -32.75
CA ALA A 72 -3.44 14.88 -31.93
C ALA A 72 -4.36 13.94 -31.14
N ARG A 73 -4.79 12.83 -31.75
CA ARG A 73 -5.55 11.78 -31.07
C ARG A 73 -4.70 11.01 -30.05
N TYR A 74 -3.41 10.83 -30.30
CA TYR A 74 -2.48 10.15 -29.40
C TYR A 74 -2.16 10.96 -28.14
N VAL A 75 -2.14 12.29 -28.24
CA VAL A 75 -1.92 13.20 -27.10
C VAL A 75 -3.13 13.26 -26.15
N GLU A 76 -4.32 12.85 -26.60
CA GLU A 76 -5.45 12.68 -25.69
C GLU A 76 -5.12 11.64 -24.60
N ILE A 77 -5.70 11.83 -23.42
CA ILE A 77 -5.77 10.85 -22.33
C ILE A 77 -7.20 10.30 -22.28
N PRO A 78 -7.61 9.49 -23.27
CA PRO A 78 -8.97 8.99 -23.37
C PRO A 78 -9.28 8.01 -22.24
N VAL A 79 -10.55 8.00 -21.80
CA VAL A 79 -11.09 6.94 -20.94
C VAL A 79 -11.00 5.58 -21.63
N LEU A 80 -10.88 4.51 -20.83
CA LEU A 80 -10.62 3.15 -21.32
C LEU A 80 -11.63 2.68 -22.40
N ALA A 81 -12.91 3.04 -22.26
CA ALA A 81 -13.94 2.69 -23.23
C ALA A 81 -13.67 3.28 -24.62
N ARG A 82 -13.15 4.51 -24.70
CA ARG A 82 -12.79 5.15 -25.98
C ARG A 82 -11.55 4.49 -26.59
N GLN A 83 -10.55 4.14 -25.78
CA GLN A 83 -9.39 3.38 -26.27
C GLN A 83 -9.78 2.00 -26.79
N ALA A 84 -10.69 1.30 -26.08
CA ALA A 84 -11.20 0.00 -26.49
C ALA A 84 -11.91 0.09 -27.84
N ARG A 85 -12.69 1.15 -28.08
CA ARG A 85 -13.32 1.43 -29.37
C ARG A 85 -12.28 1.60 -30.47
N LEU A 86 -11.23 2.41 -30.26
CA LEU A 86 -10.14 2.57 -31.23
C LEU A 86 -9.47 1.23 -31.56
N GLY A 87 -9.14 0.44 -30.53
CA GLY A 87 -8.57 -0.91 -30.70
C GLY A 87 -9.48 -1.82 -31.52
N SER A 88 -10.78 -1.83 -31.24
CA SER A 88 -11.76 -2.66 -31.95
C SER A 88 -11.93 -2.28 -33.43
N LEU A 89 -11.92 -0.98 -33.76
CA LEU A 89 -12.03 -0.51 -35.14
C LEU A 89 -10.81 -0.96 -35.97
N VAL A 90 -9.61 -0.78 -35.42
CA VAL A 90 -8.36 -1.21 -36.08
C VAL A 90 -8.30 -2.73 -36.19
N GLN A 91 -8.74 -3.46 -35.16
CA GLN A 91 -8.84 -4.92 -35.21
C GLN A 91 -9.75 -5.39 -36.36
N GLY A 92 -10.90 -4.74 -36.54
CA GLY A 92 -11.85 -5.07 -37.61
C GLY A 92 -11.23 -4.94 -39.00
N VAL A 93 -10.59 -3.80 -39.30
CA VAL A 93 -9.94 -3.59 -40.62
C VAL A 93 -8.69 -4.43 -40.82
N TYR A 94 -7.96 -4.74 -39.75
CA TYR A 94 -6.83 -5.65 -39.79
C TYR A 94 -7.28 -7.07 -40.17
N GLN A 95 -8.31 -7.59 -39.50
CA GLN A 95 -8.87 -8.92 -39.79
C GLN A 95 -9.50 -9.01 -41.19
N ALA A 96 -10.10 -7.91 -41.67
CA ALA A 96 -10.66 -7.84 -43.02
C ALA A 96 -9.59 -7.69 -44.13
N GLY A 97 -8.32 -7.44 -43.78
CA GLY A 97 -7.27 -7.18 -44.77
C GLY A 97 -7.43 -5.83 -45.50
N THR A 98 -8.21 -4.91 -44.94
CA THR A 98 -8.52 -3.59 -45.52
C THR A 98 -7.79 -2.44 -44.83
N LEU A 99 -6.81 -2.74 -43.98
CA LEU A 99 -6.00 -1.72 -43.31
C LEU A 99 -5.18 -0.93 -44.36
N PRO A 100 -5.26 0.41 -44.39
CA PRO A 100 -4.53 1.21 -45.38
C PRO A 100 -3.03 1.11 -45.17
N GLY A 101 -2.26 1.21 -46.25
CA GLY A 101 -0.81 1.33 -46.19
C GLY A 101 -0.33 2.66 -45.58
N TRP A 102 0.96 2.73 -45.27
CA TRP A 102 1.61 3.89 -44.65
C TRP A 102 1.30 5.21 -45.35
N ASP A 103 1.38 5.23 -46.69
CA ASP A 103 1.17 6.45 -47.46
C ASP A 103 -0.24 7.03 -47.23
N ALA A 104 -1.28 6.19 -47.25
CA ALA A 104 -2.66 6.63 -47.02
C ALA A 104 -2.89 7.06 -45.56
N LEU A 105 -2.25 6.39 -44.60
CA LEU A 105 -2.34 6.76 -43.19
C LEU A 105 -1.66 8.10 -42.90
N ILE A 106 -0.51 8.38 -43.53
CA ILE A 106 0.30 9.57 -43.30
C ILE A 106 -0.22 10.78 -44.07
N THR A 107 -0.36 10.66 -45.38
CA THR A 107 -0.65 11.81 -46.27
C THR A 107 -2.07 12.34 -46.12
N GLY A 108 -2.98 11.50 -45.63
CA GLY A 108 -4.39 11.83 -45.61
C GLY A 108 -5.13 11.50 -46.91
N ALA A 109 -4.52 10.69 -47.78
CA ALA A 109 -5.14 10.29 -49.05
C ALA A 109 -6.56 9.71 -48.86
N PRO A 110 -7.44 9.85 -49.87
CA PRO A 110 -8.79 9.29 -49.83
C PRO A 110 -8.75 7.80 -49.49
N SER A 111 -9.61 7.40 -48.55
CA SER A 111 -9.75 6.02 -48.09
C SER A 111 -11.19 5.58 -48.27
N THR A 112 -11.38 4.28 -48.52
CA THR A 112 -12.70 3.64 -48.52
C THR A 112 -13.23 3.41 -47.11
N LEU A 113 -12.39 3.58 -46.09
CA LEU A 113 -12.78 3.49 -44.69
C LEU A 113 -13.61 4.71 -44.27
N ASP A 114 -14.53 4.49 -43.35
CA ASP A 114 -15.20 5.59 -42.67
C ASP A 114 -14.18 6.44 -41.88
N ALA A 115 -14.56 7.68 -41.60
CA ALA A 115 -13.67 8.67 -41.00
C ALA A 115 -13.16 8.25 -39.61
N GLU A 116 -13.97 7.54 -38.82
CA GLU A 116 -13.62 7.15 -37.47
C GLU A 116 -12.59 6.01 -37.48
N THR A 117 -12.84 4.98 -38.30
CA THR A 117 -11.91 3.86 -38.48
C THR A 117 -10.57 4.33 -39.04
N LEU A 118 -10.58 5.31 -39.95
CA LEU A 118 -9.36 5.91 -40.48
C LEU A 118 -8.58 6.67 -39.40
N THR A 119 -9.26 7.46 -38.55
CA THR A 119 -8.62 8.13 -37.41
C THR A 119 -8.06 7.11 -36.40
N ALA A 120 -8.77 6.02 -36.12
CA ALA A 120 -8.28 4.94 -35.25
C ALA A 120 -7.02 4.26 -35.83
N SER A 121 -6.98 4.05 -37.14
CA SER A 121 -5.81 3.47 -37.82
C SER A 121 -4.59 4.42 -37.78
N ARG A 122 -4.81 5.73 -37.89
CA ARG A 122 -3.76 6.75 -37.71
C ARG A 122 -3.25 6.84 -36.29
N TYR A 123 -4.14 6.70 -35.29
CA TYR A 123 -3.74 6.58 -33.89
C TYR A 123 -2.82 5.36 -33.68
N ALA A 124 -3.18 4.21 -34.25
CA ALA A 124 -2.36 2.99 -34.15
C ALA A 124 -0.98 3.16 -34.79
N LEU A 125 -0.87 3.85 -35.93
CA LEU A 125 0.42 4.17 -36.55
C LEU A 125 1.31 5.00 -35.62
N VAL A 126 0.74 6.02 -34.97
CA VAL A 126 1.49 6.85 -34.02
C VAL A 126 1.87 6.06 -32.76
N ALA A 127 0.98 5.20 -32.27
CA ALA A 127 1.30 4.30 -31.17
C ALA A 127 2.47 3.37 -31.52
N PHE A 128 2.51 2.84 -32.75
CA PHE A 128 3.66 2.08 -33.24
C PHE A 128 4.95 2.88 -33.23
N LEU A 129 4.92 4.12 -33.75
CA LEU A 129 6.09 4.98 -33.77
C LEU A 129 6.59 5.27 -32.35
N ALA A 130 5.69 5.58 -31.43
CA ALA A 130 6.02 5.88 -30.04
C ALA A 130 6.50 4.64 -29.27
N GLU A 131 5.88 3.48 -29.43
CA GLU A 131 6.26 2.26 -28.72
C GLU A 131 7.58 1.68 -29.23
N ARG A 132 7.82 1.73 -30.56
CA ARG A 132 9.01 1.14 -31.16
C ARG A 132 10.23 2.05 -31.10
N TYR A 133 10.05 3.36 -31.31
CA TYR A 133 11.15 4.32 -31.45
C TYR A 133 11.20 5.34 -30.30
N GLY A 134 10.20 5.36 -29.42
CA GLY A 134 10.13 6.31 -28.31
C GLY A 134 9.50 7.64 -28.68
N VAL A 135 9.05 8.38 -27.66
CA VAL A 135 8.36 9.67 -27.84
C VAL A 135 9.31 10.75 -28.38
N ARG A 136 10.61 10.70 -28.06
CA ARG A 136 11.61 11.62 -28.62
C ARG A 136 11.73 11.48 -30.14
N SER A 137 11.81 10.27 -30.67
CA SER A 137 11.83 10.08 -32.12
C SER A 137 10.55 10.58 -32.78
N VAL A 138 9.39 10.48 -32.12
CA VAL A 138 8.16 11.11 -32.63
C VAL A 138 8.29 12.64 -32.69
N GLN A 139 8.88 13.29 -31.67
CA GLN A 139 9.13 14.74 -31.70
C GLN A 139 10.13 15.13 -32.79
N GLU A 140 11.18 14.34 -32.98
CA GLU A 140 12.18 14.52 -34.03
C GLU A 140 11.58 14.35 -35.42
N ILE A 141 10.67 13.39 -35.62
CA ILE A 141 9.90 13.24 -36.87
C ILE A 141 9.12 14.53 -37.15
N VAL A 142 8.37 15.05 -36.18
CA VAL A 142 7.57 16.28 -36.35
C VAL A 142 8.47 17.46 -36.73
N ARG A 143 9.60 17.64 -36.04
CA ARG A 143 10.57 18.71 -36.34
C ARG A 143 11.26 18.51 -37.69
N GLY A 144 11.50 17.27 -38.09
CA GLY A 144 12.11 16.93 -39.38
C GLY A 144 11.31 17.46 -40.57
N PHE A 145 9.98 17.46 -40.46
CA PHE A 145 9.09 18.02 -41.50
C PHE A 145 9.27 19.53 -41.73
N ALA A 146 9.83 20.28 -40.77
CA ALA A 146 10.17 21.68 -41.01
C ALA A 146 11.23 21.85 -42.11
N ASN A 147 12.06 20.84 -42.34
CA ASN A 147 13.14 20.87 -43.32
C ASN A 147 12.79 20.11 -44.61
N ASP A 148 12.00 19.04 -44.53
CA ASP A 148 11.63 18.20 -45.67
C ASP A 148 10.16 17.72 -45.55
N PRO A 149 9.26 18.07 -46.50
CA PRO A 149 7.87 17.62 -46.45
C PRO A 149 7.69 16.13 -46.80
N ALA A 150 8.70 15.46 -47.36
CA ALA A 150 8.60 14.08 -47.80
C ALA A 150 8.72 13.10 -46.62
N TRP A 151 7.59 12.49 -46.25
CA TRP A 151 7.56 11.51 -45.14
C TRP A 151 8.50 10.32 -45.35
N GLY A 152 8.67 9.90 -46.61
CA GLY A 152 9.58 8.83 -47.01
C GLY A 152 11.06 9.17 -46.88
N VAL A 153 11.40 10.42 -46.55
CA VAL A 153 12.76 10.87 -46.20
C VAL A 153 12.86 11.10 -44.69
N VAL A 154 11.93 11.88 -44.12
CA VAL A 154 11.97 12.27 -42.69
C VAL A 154 11.91 11.07 -41.75
N ILE A 155 10.92 10.19 -41.91
CA ILE A 155 10.71 9.08 -40.97
C ILE A 155 11.89 8.09 -41.03
N PRO A 156 12.36 7.63 -42.21
CA PRO A 156 13.55 6.77 -42.27
C PRO A 156 14.81 7.39 -41.69
N THR A 157 15.00 8.69 -41.87
CA THR A 157 16.16 9.42 -41.33
C THR A 157 16.16 9.41 -39.81
N VAL A 158 15.04 9.78 -39.20
CA VAL A 158 14.92 9.84 -37.72
C VAL A 158 14.96 8.44 -37.11
N THR A 159 14.24 7.49 -37.69
CA THR A 159 14.18 6.11 -37.15
C THR A 159 15.41 5.28 -37.48
N SER A 160 16.28 5.75 -38.39
CA SER A 160 17.40 4.99 -38.96
C SER A 160 16.96 3.64 -39.54
N GLN A 161 15.76 3.58 -40.13
CA GLN A 161 15.18 2.36 -40.71
C GLN A 161 14.62 2.61 -42.12
N PRO A 162 14.89 1.73 -43.10
CA PRO A 162 14.28 1.85 -44.41
C PRO A 162 12.77 1.57 -44.35
N VAL A 163 11.99 2.17 -45.26
CA VAL A 163 10.52 2.05 -45.30
C VAL A 163 10.05 0.59 -45.33
N ALA A 164 10.74 -0.28 -46.08
CA ALA A 164 10.40 -1.71 -46.13
C ALA A 164 10.54 -2.42 -44.77
N ALA A 165 11.57 -2.07 -43.98
CA ALA A 165 11.75 -2.63 -42.64
C ALA A 165 10.70 -2.10 -41.65
N MET A 166 10.30 -0.83 -41.80
CA MET A 166 9.22 -0.25 -41.00
C MET A 166 7.86 -0.90 -41.30
N ASP A 167 7.56 -1.18 -42.58
CA ASP A 167 6.33 -1.87 -42.97
C ASP A 167 6.27 -3.30 -42.40
N ALA A 168 7.39 -4.04 -42.43
CA ALA A 168 7.49 -5.35 -41.78
C ALA A 168 7.28 -5.24 -40.27
N ALA A 169 7.95 -4.30 -39.60
CA ALA A 169 7.79 -4.09 -38.17
C ALA A 169 6.37 -3.64 -37.77
N TRP A 170 5.70 -2.87 -38.62
CA TRP A 170 4.30 -2.48 -38.45
C TRP A 170 3.36 -3.69 -38.50
N LYS A 171 3.56 -4.59 -39.47
CA LYS A 171 2.82 -5.85 -39.59
C LYS A 171 3.02 -6.76 -38.38
N ASP A 172 4.24 -6.82 -37.84
CA ASP A 172 4.56 -7.60 -36.63
C ASP A 172 4.02 -6.97 -35.33
N PHE A 173 3.84 -5.64 -35.33
CA PHE A 173 3.30 -4.89 -34.20
C PHE A 173 1.80 -5.06 -34.04
N LEU A 174 1.06 -4.96 -35.16
CA LEU A 174 -0.39 -4.90 -35.19
C LEU A 174 -1.09 -6.00 -34.37
N PRO A 175 -0.76 -7.31 -34.51
CA PRO A 175 -1.41 -8.36 -33.74
C PRO A 175 -1.33 -8.16 -32.22
N ARG A 176 -0.16 -7.75 -31.71
CA ARG A 176 0.05 -7.50 -30.28
C ARG A 176 -0.70 -6.26 -29.83
N TRP A 177 -0.69 -5.22 -30.65
CA TRP A 177 -1.34 -3.96 -30.34
C TRP A 177 -2.86 -4.08 -30.30
N VAL A 178 -3.49 -4.75 -31.27
CA VAL A 178 -4.95 -4.96 -31.28
C VAL A 178 -5.40 -5.88 -30.15
N ALA A 179 -4.57 -6.83 -29.73
CA ALA A 179 -4.90 -7.74 -28.62
C ALA A 179 -4.94 -7.00 -27.27
N SER A 180 -3.94 -6.16 -26.98
CA SER A 180 -3.87 -5.47 -25.68
C SER A 180 -3.06 -4.17 -25.68
N GLY A 181 -2.19 -3.93 -26.67
CA GLY A 181 -1.33 -2.74 -26.71
C GLY A 181 -2.09 -1.42 -26.82
N TRP A 182 -3.32 -1.40 -27.36
CA TRP A 182 -4.16 -0.19 -27.41
C TRP A 182 -4.47 0.44 -26.03
N ARG A 183 -4.30 -0.32 -24.95
CA ARG A 183 -4.46 0.18 -23.56
C ARG A 183 -3.29 1.06 -23.12
N GLN A 184 -2.16 0.94 -23.80
CA GLN A 184 -0.95 1.67 -23.47
C GLN A 184 -0.91 2.96 -24.29
N ASN A 185 -0.78 4.08 -23.59
CA ASN A 185 -0.50 5.37 -24.21
C ASN A 185 0.72 5.95 -23.50
N ALA A 186 1.82 6.14 -24.24
CA ALA A 186 3.06 6.68 -23.68
C ALA A 186 2.86 8.09 -23.10
N ILE A 187 2.00 8.92 -23.72
CA ILE A 187 1.70 10.28 -23.26
C ILE A 187 0.99 10.27 -21.90
N ALA A 188 0.24 9.22 -21.57
CA ALA A 188 -0.39 9.12 -20.25
C ALA A 188 0.63 9.10 -19.11
N GLY A 189 1.90 8.73 -19.40
CA GLY A 189 3.00 8.78 -18.43
C GLY A 189 3.39 10.20 -18.00
N PHE A 190 3.00 11.26 -18.71
CA PHE A 190 3.27 12.63 -18.26
C PHE A 190 2.49 12.99 -16.98
N ASP A 191 1.35 12.34 -16.76
CA ASP A 191 0.51 12.60 -15.61
C ASP A 191 1.00 11.82 -14.39
N VAL A 192 1.93 12.42 -13.65
CA VAL A 192 2.43 11.88 -12.38
C VAL A 192 1.35 11.95 -11.28
N SER A 193 0.26 12.71 -11.46
CA SER A 193 -0.78 12.86 -10.43
C SER A 193 -1.48 11.55 -10.11
N ARG A 194 -1.57 10.63 -11.08
CA ARG A 194 -2.13 9.30 -10.85
C ARG A 194 -1.24 8.48 -9.92
N ALA A 195 0.07 8.48 -10.14
CA ALA A 195 1.02 7.81 -9.27
C ALA A 195 1.00 8.44 -7.87
N GLN A 196 0.95 9.78 -7.79
CA GLN A 196 0.82 10.50 -6.53
C GLN A 196 -0.49 10.13 -5.81
N SER A 197 -1.62 10.06 -6.51
CA SER A 197 -2.90 9.71 -5.90
C SER A 197 -2.95 8.26 -5.41
N LEU A 198 -2.24 7.34 -6.07
CA LEU A 198 -2.07 5.97 -5.58
C LEU A 198 -1.19 5.94 -4.33
N PHE A 199 -0.09 6.69 -4.36
CA PHE A 199 0.80 6.86 -3.20
C PHE A 199 0.02 7.42 -2.01
N ASP A 200 -0.74 8.50 -2.21
CA ASP A 200 -1.61 9.19 -1.24
C ASP A 200 -2.65 8.27 -0.57
N ARG A 201 -3.00 7.15 -1.21
CA ARG A 201 -3.93 6.13 -0.67
C ARG A 201 -3.22 4.95 0.02
N GLY A 202 -1.89 4.99 0.14
CA GLY A 202 -1.08 3.88 0.65
C GLY A 202 -0.89 2.73 -0.33
N ALA A 203 -1.28 2.89 -1.61
CA ALA A 203 -1.11 1.84 -2.62
C ALA A 203 0.30 1.89 -3.24
N TYR A 204 1.33 1.72 -2.40
CA TYR A 204 2.73 2.01 -2.75
C TYR A 204 3.26 1.20 -3.95
N GLU A 205 2.94 -0.09 -4.05
CA GLU A 205 3.36 -0.90 -5.20
C GLU A 205 2.73 -0.42 -6.53
N ALA A 206 1.43 -0.11 -6.50
CA ALA A 206 0.72 0.41 -7.67
C ALA A 206 1.25 1.81 -8.05
N ALA A 207 1.55 2.65 -7.05
CA ALA A 207 2.15 3.95 -7.25
C ALA A 207 3.53 3.83 -7.90
N ALA A 208 4.38 2.90 -7.45
CA ALA A 208 5.70 2.65 -8.02
C ALA A 208 5.60 2.17 -9.48
N SER A 209 4.66 1.28 -9.80
CA SER A 209 4.43 0.81 -11.17
C SER A 209 3.97 1.93 -12.12
N GLU A 210 3.08 2.82 -11.66
CA GLU A 210 2.66 4.00 -12.42
C GLU A 210 3.82 4.99 -12.59
N ALA A 211 4.54 5.32 -11.51
CA ALA A 211 5.70 6.20 -11.53
C ALA A 211 6.81 5.68 -12.48
N GLY A 212 7.05 4.36 -12.52
CA GLY A 212 8.02 3.76 -13.45
C GLY A 212 7.65 3.93 -14.94
N ARG A 213 6.36 4.09 -15.27
CA ARG A 213 5.96 4.46 -16.64
C ARG A 213 6.30 5.91 -16.94
N SER A 214 6.03 6.83 -16.01
CA SER A 214 6.44 8.23 -16.11
C SER A 214 7.95 8.38 -16.21
N GLN A 215 8.73 7.59 -15.45
CA GLN A 215 10.19 7.63 -15.47
C GLN A 215 10.74 7.33 -16.86
N ARG A 216 10.29 6.23 -17.49
CA ARG A 216 10.72 5.86 -18.85
C ARG A 216 10.44 6.98 -19.85
N LEU A 217 9.25 7.57 -19.78
CA LEU A 217 8.89 8.70 -20.62
C LEU A 217 9.83 9.91 -20.40
N PHE A 218 10.11 10.27 -19.15
CA PHE A 218 10.98 11.42 -18.88
C PHE A 218 12.45 11.16 -19.24
N VAL A 219 12.93 9.91 -19.12
CA VAL A 219 14.26 9.51 -19.63
C VAL A 219 14.29 9.67 -21.14
N ASP A 220 13.28 9.14 -21.83
CA ASP A 220 13.14 9.25 -23.27
C ASP A 220 13.06 10.70 -23.72
N LEU A 221 12.59 11.62 -22.89
CA LEU A 221 12.47 13.05 -23.23
C LEU A 221 13.63 13.92 -22.74
N ASP A 222 14.56 13.37 -21.97
CA ASP A 222 15.60 14.11 -21.25
C ASP A 222 15.03 15.23 -20.35
N ASP A 223 13.86 14.98 -19.74
CA ASP A 223 13.19 15.92 -18.83
C ASP A 223 13.72 15.73 -17.40
N GLN A 224 14.85 16.36 -17.09
CA GLN A 224 15.51 16.28 -15.78
C GLN A 224 14.62 16.73 -14.60
N PRO A 225 13.83 17.82 -14.70
CA PRO A 225 12.83 18.17 -13.68
C PRO A 225 11.78 17.07 -13.47
N GLY A 226 11.22 16.51 -14.55
CA GLY A 226 10.25 15.41 -14.47
C GLY A 226 10.83 14.15 -13.82
N LEU A 227 12.05 13.78 -14.21
CA LEU A 227 12.79 12.65 -13.65
C LEU A 227 12.97 12.77 -12.14
N ARG A 228 13.48 13.90 -11.65
CA ARG A 228 13.70 14.11 -10.21
C ARG A 228 12.41 13.97 -9.39
N ARG A 229 11.28 14.42 -9.93
CA ARG A 229 9.98 14.28 -9.27
C ARG A 229 9.55 12.82 -9.17
N VAL A 230 9.68 12.08 -10.26
CA VAL A 230 9.31 10.66 -10.32
C VAL A 230 10.25 9.79 -9.49
N GLU A 231 11.55 10.06 -9.50
CA GLU A 231 12.54 9.36 -8.67
C GLU A 231 12.28 9.57 -7.18
N GLY A 232 11.90 10.79 -6.77
CA GLY A 232 11.46 11.06 -5.40
C GLY A 232 10.24 10.22 -5.01
N LEU A 233 9.23 10.14 -5.89
CA LEU A 233 8.03 9.34 -5.66
C LEU A 233 8.32 7.83 -5.62
N LEU A 234 9.22 7.34 -6.49
CA LEU A 234 9.67 5.95 -6.51
C LEU A 234 10.41 5.58 -5.22
N ALA A 235 11.31 6.45 -4.75
CA ALA A 235 12.03 6.24 -3.49
C ALA A 235 11.07 6.19 -2.30
N GLN A 236 10.11 7.12 -2.23
CA GLN A 236 9.08 7.12 -1.19
C GLN A 236 8.19 5.86 -1.27
N SER A 237 7.78 5.46 -2.48
CA SER A 237 6.98 4.25 -2.66
C SER A 237 7.73 3.00 -2.21
N ALA A 238 9.03 2.89 -2.50
CA ALA A 238 9.85 1.77 -2.05
C ALA A 238 9.93 1.67 -0.52
N LEU A 239 10.07 2.82 0.17
CA LEU A 239 10.05 2.89 1.63
C LEU A 239 8.68 2.47 2.19
N GLY A 240 7.59 2.88 1.56
CA GLY A 240 6.23 2.47 1.92
C GLY A 240 6.03 0.95 1.80
N VAL A 241 6.43 0.35 0.68
CA VAL A 241 6.38 -1.12 0.49
C VAL A 241 7.18 -1.86 1.56
N GLN A 242 8.39 -1.37 1.89
CA GLN A 242 9.21 -1.98 2.92
C GLN A 242 8.55 -1.88 4.30
N ALA A 243 7.94 -0.75 4.63
CA ALA A 243 7.22 -0.56 5.89
C ALA A 243 5.99 -1.49 5.99
N ASP A 244 5.21 -1.63 4.92
CA ASP A 244 4.05 -2.54 4.88
C ASP A 244 4.46 -4.02 5.07
N GLN A 245 5.58 -4.43 4.47
CA GLN A 245 6.13 -5.76 4.68
C GLN A 245 6.55 -5.98 6.15
N LEU A 246 7.24 -5.02 6.75
CA LEU A 246 7.63 -5.11 8.16
C LEU A 246 6.43 -5.11 9.11
N MET A 247 5.37 -4.36 8.80
CA MET A 247 4.11 -4.41 9.54
C MET A 247 3.43 -5.78 9.44
N THR A 248 3.46 -6.39 8.26
CA THR A 248 2.99 -7.77 8.05
C THR A 248 3.82 -8.76 8.87
N ASP A 249 5.14 -8.62 8.86
CA ASP A 249 6.05 -9.45 9.66
C ASP A 249 5.84 -9.26 11.16
N ALA A 250 5.55 -8.04 11.61
CA ALA A 250 5.23 -7.72 13.01
C ALA A 250 3.92 -8.38 13.44
N GLU A 251 2.88 -8.35 12.59
CA GLU A 251 1.63 -9.04 12.85
C GLU A 251 1.83 -10.56 12.95
N LEU A 252 2.62 -11.15 12.04
CA LEU A 252 2.98 -12.56 12.09
C LEU A 252 3.75 -12.93 13.36
N ALA A 253 4.71 -12.10 13.76
CA ALA A 253 5.46 -12.28 15.01
C ALA A 253 4.54 -12.17 16.24
N LEU A 254 3.57 -11.25 16.23
CA LEU A 254 2.60 -11.09 17.32
C LEU A 254 1.69 -12.31 17.44
N ARG A 255 1.23 -12.87 16.31
CA ARG A 255 0.46 -14.12 16.27
C ARG A 255 1.27 -15.34 16.73
N ALA A 256 2.58 -15.30 16.54
CA ALA A 256 3.52 -16.30 17.08
C ALA A 256 3.94 -16.01 18.53
N HIS A 257 3.38 -14.96 19.14
CA HIS A 257 3.70 -14.47 20.49
C HIS A 257 5.20 -14.11 20.67
N ASP A 258 5.90 -13.75 19.60
CA ASP A 258 7.29 -13.29 19.64
C ASP A 258 7.37 -11.77 19.91
N TYR A 259 6.93 -11.36 21.11
CA TYR A 259 6.84 -9.95 21.48
C TYR A 259 8.15 -9.15 21.35
N PRO A 260 9.34 -9.69 21.72
CA PRO A 260 10.61 -8.98 21.49
C PRO A 260 10.87 -8.67 20.02
N ARG A 261 10.58 -9.63 19.13
CA ARG A 261 10.72 -9.43 17.69
C ARG A 261 9.75 -8.39 17.16
N VAL A 262 8.49 -8.38 17.64
CA VAL A 262 7.52 -7.35 17.29
C VAL A 262 8.09 -5.96 17.60
N MET A 263 8.63 -5.73 18.80
CA MET A 263 9.21 -4.43 19.17
C MET A 263 10.33 -3.99 18.23
N THR A 264 11.25 -4.90 17.88
CA THR A 264 12.36 -4.59 16.96
C THR A 264 11.86 -4.24 15.55
N LEU A 265 10.85 -4.95 15.06
CA LEU A 265 10.23 -4.68 13.77
C LEU A 265 9.53 -3.31 13.78
N LEU A 266 8.76 -3.01 14.83
CA LEU A 266 8.05 -1.73 14.96
C LEU A 266 9.01 -0.53 15.09
N ASP A 267 10.14 -0.67 15.79
CA ASP A 267 11.16 0.38 15.85
C ASP A 267 11.78 0.67 14.47
N THR A 268 11.97 -0.38 13.66
CA THR A 268 12.44 -0.24 12.27
C THR A 268 11.39 0.45 11.40
N VAL A 269 10.11 0.07 11.57
CA VAL A 269 8.97 0.67 10.88
C VAL A 269 8.86 2.17 11.19
N ASP A 270 9.00 2.57 12.45
CA ASP A 270 8.97 3.98 12.86
C ASP A 270 10.09 4.78 12.19
N GLY A 271 11.29 4.20 12.09
CA GLY A 271 12.41 4.78 11.36
C GLY A 271 12.09 5.02 9.88
N LEU A 272 11.41 4.08 9.22
CA LEU A 272 10.98 4.24 7.82
C LEU A 272 9.86 5.27 7.68
N TYR A 273 8.80 5.20 8.49
CA TYR A 273 7.68 6.14 8.41
C TYR A 273 8.09 7.58 8.75
N ALA A 274 9.13 7.78 9.57
CA ALA A 274 9.69 9.11 9.82
C ALA A 274 10.25 9.79 8.55
N THR A 275 10.63 9.01 7.53
CA THR A 275 11.09 9.54 6.24
C THR A 275 9.95 9.82 5.25
N LEU A 276 8.76 9.27 5.51
CA LEU A 276 7.56 9.50 4.72
C LEU A 276 6.81 10.74 5.20
N PRO A 277 5.97 11.37 4.34
CA PRO A 277 5.13 12.50 4.74
C PRO A 277 4.19 12.11 5.88
N GLU A 278 3.84 13.05 6.75
CA GLU A 278 3.08 12.78 7.98
C GLU A 278 1.72 12.11 7.73
N SER A 279 1.05 12.45 6.62
CA SER A 279 -0.22 11.84 6.21
C SER A 279 -0.12 10.34 5.90
N HIS A 280 1.09 9.82 5.72
CA HIS A 280 1.39 8.43 5.35
C HIS A 280 1.82 7.57 6.53
N ARG A 281 1.80 8.12 7.76
CA ARG A 281 2.26 7.41 8.95
C ARG A 281 1.06 6.75 9.63
N PRO A 282 0.91 5.42 9.60
CA PRO A 282 -0.19 4.73 10.28
C PRO A 282 0.08 4.61 11.78
N ALA A 283 0.30 5.75 12.45
CA ALA A 283 0.72 5.83 13.85
C ALA A 283 -0.20 5.02 14.77
N GLN A 284 -1.52 5.09 14.56
CA GLN A 284 -2.48 4.34 15.35
C GLN A 284 -2.30 2.81 15.25
N SER A 285 -1.95 2.28 14.08
CA SER A 285 -1.77 0.84 13.90
C SER A 285 -0.45 0.37 14.54
N VAL A 286 0.61 1.16 14.37
CA VAL A 286 1.91 0.91 15.01
C VAL A 286 1.77 0.95 16.53
N ASP A 287 1.11 1.97 17.09
CA ASP A 287 0.86 2.11 18.52
C ASP A 287 0.04 0.96 19.09
N THR A 288 -0.94 0.47 18.32
CA THR A 288 -1.76 -0.69 18.72
C THR A 288 -0.90 -1.94 18.85
N TYR A 289 -0.09 -2.27 17.84
CA TYR A 289 0.80 -3.44 17.89
C TYR A 289 1.88 -3.30 18.96
N ARG A 290 2.41 -2.08 19.14
CA ARG A 290 3.38 -1.78 20.20
C ARG A 290 2.79 -2.03 21.58
N SER A 291 1.59 -1.53 21.85
CA SER A 291 0.91 -1.74 23.14
C SER A 291 0.62 -3.22 23.42
N LEU A 292 0.25 -4.00 22.40
CA LEU A 292 0.03 -5.44 22.54
C LEU A 292 1.34 -6.18 22.87
N ALA A 293 2.44 -5.84 22.18
CA ALA A 293 3.74 -6.41 22.44
C ALA A 293 4.28 -6.05 23.84
N GLU A 294 4.14 -4.80 24.26
CA GLU A 294 4.52 -4.33 25.61
C GLU A 294 3.77 -5.08 26.71
N ARG A 295 2.45 -5.28 26.55
CA ARG A 295 1.66 -6.11 27.49
C ARG A 295 2.16 -7.54 27.56
N GLY A 296 2.50 -8.14 26.42
CA GLY A 296 3.05 -9.50 26.36
C GLY A 296 4.42 -9.61 27.04
N LEU A 297 5.30 -8.62 26.85
CA LEU A 297 6.60 -8.55 27.52
C LEU A 297 6.46 -8.38 29.03
N GLU A 298 5.55 -7.52 29.47
CA GLU A 298 5.28 -7.29 30.88
C GLU A 298 4.70 -8.56 31.54
N ALA A 299 3.76 -9.25 30.90
CA ALA A 299 3.24 -10.53 31.39
C ALA A 299 4.35 -11.60 31.53
N ARG A 300 5.28 -11.68 30.57
CA ARG A 300 6.45 -12.57 30.67
C ARG A 300 7.34 -12.21 31.84
N ARG A 301 7.59 -10.92 32.07
CA ARG A 301 8.39 -10.45 33.20
C ARG A 301 7.72 -10.81 34.54
N GLN A 302 6.41 -10.57 34.66
CA GLN A 302 5.63 -10.95 35.84
C GLN A 302 5.68 -12.45 36.11
N LEU A 303 5.62 -13.30 35.07
CA LEU A 303 5.73 -14.74 35.23
C LEU A 303 7.13 -15.16 35.72
N VAL A 304 8.20 -14.58 35.18
CA VAL A 304 9.58 -14.83 35.62
C VAL A 304 9.81 -14.36 37.07
N ASP A 305 9.31 -13.18 37.42
CA ASP A 305 9.40 -12.63 38.78
C ASP A 305 8.63 -13.51 39.78
N ALA A 306 7.46 -14.04 39.37
CA ALA A 306 6.68 -15.01 40.14
C ALA A 306 7.42 -16.34 40.35
N GLU A 307 8.06 -16.89 39.31
CA GLU A 307 8.89 -18.10 39.40
C GLU A 307 10.07 -17.92 40.35
N ALA A 308 10.75 -16.78 40.29
CA ALA A 308 11.87 -16.46 41.19
C ALA A 308 11.41 -16.34 42.65
N SER A 309 10.22 -15.77 42.87
CA SER A 309 9.63 -15.59 44.20
C SER A 309 9.00 -16.86 44.78
N ALA A 310 8.71 -17.87 43.94
CA ALA A 310 8.11 -19.15 44.32
C ALA A 310 8.95 -19.97 45.33
N GLY A 311 10.24 -19.68 45.47
CA GLY A 311 11.14 -20.31 46.44
C GLY A 311 11.00 -19.77 47.87
N ASN A 312 10.46 -18.57 48.04
CA ASN A 312 10.31 -17.93 49.35
C ASN A 312 8.87 -18.09 49.87
N TRP A 313 8.69 -18.87 50.94
CA TRP A 313 7.38 -19.16 51.52
C TRP A 313 6.58 -17.90 51.91
N LEU A 314 7.25 -16.80 52.27
CA LEU A 314 6.61 -15.53 52.60
C LEU A 314 6.03 -14.82 51.37
N ALA A 315 6.63 -15.04 50.20
CA ALA A 315 6.28 -14.38 48.94
C ALA A 315 5.34 -15.22 48.06
N VAL A 316 5.02 -16.46 48.43
CA VAL A 316 4.18 -17.38 47.63
C VAL A 316 2.83 -16.77 47.26
N LYS A 317 2.21 -16.00 48.16
CA LYS A 317 0.92 -15.34 47.88
C LYS A 317 1.05 -14.29 46.77
N GLU A 318 2.13 -13.52 46.78
CA GLU A 318 2.42 -12.48 45.79
C GLU A 318 2.76 -13.12 44.44
N ALA A 319 3.66 -14.11 44.43
CA ALA A 319 4.00 -14.90 43.25
C ALA A 319 2.76 -15.51 42.57
N ARG A 320 1.81 -16.04 43.37
CA ARG A 320 0.55 -16.58 42.85
C ARG A 320 -0.30 -15.49 42.18
N SER A 321 -0.39 -14.30 42.77
CA SER A 321 -1.14 -13.17 42.22
C SER A 321 -0.54 -12.68 40.90
N GLU A 322 0.79 -12.59 40.84
CA GLU A 322 1.53 -12.20 39.63
C GLU A 322 1.35 -13.23 38.51
N ALA A 323 1.44 -14.52 38.82
CA ALA A 323 1.21 -15.59 37.86
C ALA A 323 -0.22 -15.55 37.27
N ILE A 324 -1.25 -15.28 38.09
CA ILE A 324 -2.63 -15.12 37.60
C ILE A 324 -2.76 -13.88 36.70
N SER A 325 -2.20 -12.74 37.11
CA SER A 325 -2.20 -11.50 36.31
C SER A 325 -1.53 -11.69 34.94
N ALA A 326 -0.39 -12.40 34.93
CA ALA A 326 0.30 -12.78 33.70
C ALA A 326 -0.58 -13.70 32.83
N GLY A 327 -1.21 -14.72 33.43
CA GLY A 327 -2.14 -15.63 32.75
C GLY A 327 -3.34 -14.93 32.13
N GLU A 328 -3.98 -14.00 32.84
CA GLU A 328 -5.08 -13.18 32.31
C GLU A 328 -4.64 -12.36 31.08
N THR A 329 -3.43 -11.80 31.14
CA THR A 329 -2.86 -11.04 30.03
C THR A 329 -2.54 -11.94 28.84
N PHE A 330 -1.94 -13.11 29.04
CA PHE A 330 -1.71 -14.09 27.98
C PHE A 330 -3.01 -14.57 27.36
N SER A 331 -4.04 -14.83 28.17
CA SER A 331 -5.37 -15.18 27.67
C SER A 331 -5.98 -14.06 26.81
N TYR A 332 -5.83 -12.79 27.21
CA TYR A 332 -6.29 -11.65 26.42
C TYR A 332 -5.54 -11.54 25.08
N LEU A 333 -4.23 -11.83 25.06
CA LEU A 333 -3.38 -11.82 23.88
C LEU A 333 -3.50 -13.09 23.01
N GLY A 334 -4.24 -14.11 23.48
CA GLY A 334 -4.34 -15.42 22.83
C GLY A 334 -3.07 -16.28 22.93
N ASP A 335 -2.12 -15.93 23.81
CA ASP A 335 -0.89 -16.70 24.04
C ASP A 335 -1.17 -17.93 24.89
N THR A 336 -1.59 -19.00 24.22
CA THR A 336 -1.92 -20.29 24.87
C THR A 336 -0.71 -20.91 25.57
N GLY A 337 0.51 -20.71 25.05
CA GLY A 337 1.73 -21.24 25.66
C GLY A 337 2.09 -20.50 26.95
N GLY A 338 2.01 -19.17 26.94
CA GLY A 338 2.20 -18.35 28.14
C GLY A 338 1.12 -18.60 29.20
N LEU A 339 -0.14 -18.78 28.77
CA LEU A 339 -1.24 -19.13 29.67
C LEU A 339 -1.02 -20.48 30.36
N GLU A 340 -0.63 -21.51 29.61
CA GLU A 340 -0.35 -22.83 30.16
C GLU A 340 0.79 -22.79 31.20
N GLN A 341 1.86 -22.02 30.93
CA GLN A 341 2.96 -21.85 31.87
C GLN A 341 2.51 -21.16 33.17
N ALA A 342 1.68 -20.11 33.06
CA ALA A 342 1.10 -19.43 34.22
C ALA A 342 0.21 -20.37 35.04
N ASP A 343 -0.66 -21.15 34.40
CA ASP A 343 -1.54 -22.12 35.05
C ASP A 343 -0.76 -23.24 35.76
N GLN A 344 0.31 -23.74 35.12
CA GLN A 344 1.21 -24.72 35.72
C GLN A 344 1.89 -24.15 36.98
N LEU A 345 2.41 -22.93 36.92
CA LEU A 345 3.02 -22.28 38.07
C LEU A 345 2.03 -22.07 39.22
N VAL A 346 0.81 -21.60 38.94
CA VAL A 346 -0.24 -21.43 39.95
C VAL A 346 -0.58 -22.77 40.62
N THR A 347 -0.71 -23.84 39.83
CA THR A 347 -0.99 -25.18 40.34
C THR A 347 0.12 -25.69 41.24
N ASP A 348 1.38 -25.48 40.86
CA ASP A 348 2.55 -25.88 41.64
C ASP A 348 2.65 -25.11 42.97
N LEU A 349 2.40 -23.80 42.95
CA LEU A 349 2.34 -22.97 44.15
C LEU A 349 1.22 -23.43 45.09
N ASP A 350 0.02 -23.72 44.55
CA ASP A 350 -1.12 -24.21 45.33
C ASP A 350 -0.81 -25.58 45.96
N GLN A 351 -0.17 -26.51 45.24
CA GLN A 351 0.26 -27.78 45.81
C GLN A 351 1.27 -27.62 46.96
N ARG A 352 2.22 -26.68 46.83
CA ARG A 352 3.20 -26.37 47.90
C ARG A 352 2.52 -25.77 49.12
N LEU A 353 1.59 -24.84 48.94
CA LEU A 353 0.81 -24.25 50.03
C LEU A 353 -0.01 -25.32 50.76
N HIS A 354 -0.68 -26.21 50.04
CA HIS A 354 -1.41 -27.32 50.65
C HIS A 354 -0.50 -28.21 51.49
N ARG A 355 0.67 -28.59 50.96
CA ARG A 355 1.66 -29.39 51.71
C ARG A 355 2.10 -28.67 52.99
N LEU A 356 2.36 -27.37 52.94
CA LEU A 356 2.73 -26.56 54.11
C LEU A 356 1.58 -26.46 55.13
N ILE A 357 0.35 -26.24 54.68
CA ILE A 357 -0.82 -26.20 55.57
C ILE A 357 -1.01 -27.55 56.26
N PHE A 358 -0.88 -28.66 55.53
CA PHE A 358 -0.96 -29.99 56.11
C PHE A 358 0.17 -30.28 57.11
N THR A 359 1.42 -29.90 56.81
CA THR A 359 2.54 -30.11 57.74
C THR A 359 2.43 -29.23 58.98
N LEU A 360 2.04 -27.97 58.84
CA LEU A 360 1.80 -27.08 59.97
C LEU A 360 0.61 -27.57 60.82
N SER A 361 -0.49 -27.99 60.19
CA SER A 361 -1.64 -28.56 60.91
C SER A 361 -1.26 -29.82 61.67
N ALA A 362 -0.51 -30.74 61.04
CA ALA A 362 0.01 -31.94 61.69
C ALA A 362 0.95 -31.60 62.86
N LEU A 363 1.82 -30.60 62.70
CA LEU A 363 2.72 -30.12 63.76
C LEU A 363 1.92 -29.51 64.93
N THR A 364 0.92 -28.67 64.67
CA THR A 364 0.06 -28.08 65.70
C THR A 364 -0.70 -29.16 66.47
N ILE A 365 -1.25 -30.16 65.78
CA ILE A 365 -1.91 -31.31 66.41
C ILE A 365 -0.91 -32.09 67.28
N THR A 366 0.31 -32.32 66.80
CA THR A 366 1.35 -33.06 67.53
C THR A 366 1.80 -32.30 68.79
N ILE A 367 2.08 -30.99 68.67
CA ILE A 367 2.45 -30.13 69.80
C ILE A 367 1.30 -30.03 70.80
N GLY A 368 0.06 -29.86 70.31
CA GLY A 368 -1.13 -29.83 71.15
C GLY A 368 -1.32 -31.14 71.93
N GLY A 369 -1.19 -32.29 71.25
CA GLY A 369 -1.25 -33.60 71.88
C GLY A 369 -0.14 -33.81 72.90
N TRP A 370 1.09 -33.40 72.58
CA TRP A 370 2.23 -33.46 73.52
C TRP A 370 2.02 -32.58 74.75
N LEU A 371 1.54 -31.33 74.59
CA LEU A 371 1.23 -30.43 75.69
C LEU A 371 0.13 -30.97 76.60
N VAL A 372 -0.94 -31.54 76.03
CA VAL A 372 -2.01 -32.18 76.79
C VAL A 372 -1.47 -33.37 77.59
N ALA A 373 -0.67 -34.24 76.96
CA ALA A 373 -0.03 -35.37 77.62
C ALA A 373 0.94 -34.92 78.73
N TRP A 374 1.72 -33.87 78.49
CA TRP A 374 2.63 -33.28 79.48
C TRP A 374 1.88 -32.69 80.67
N MET A 375 0.79 -31.94 80.43
CA MET A 375 -0.07 -31.43 81.51
C MET A 375 -0.69 -32.58 82.33
N TRP A 376 -1.11 -33.66 81.67
CA TRP A 376 -1.59 -34.87 82.35
C TRP A 376 -0.51 -35.49 83.24
N TYR A 377 0.73 -35.59 82.76
CA TYR A 377 1.83 -36.20 83.51
C TYR A 377 2.40 -35.30 84.62
N ARG A 378 2.35 -33.98 84.43
CA ARG A 378 2.81 -32.96 85.40
C ARG A 378 1.71 -32.41 86.29
N ALA A 379 0.46 -32.87 86.17
CA ALA A 379 -0.60 -32.51 87.10
C ALA A 379 -0.09 -32.77 88.53
N PRO A 380 0.15 -31.72 89.34
CA PRO A 380 0.81 -31.88 90.62
C PRO A 380 -0.05 -32.82 91.45
N GLY A 381 0.52 -33.97 91.81
CA GLY A 381 -0.03 -34.85 92.82
C GLY A 381 -0.45 -33.96 93.97
N ARG A 382 -1.76 -33.94 94.24
CA ARG A 382 -2.43 -33.01 95.16
C ARG A 382 -1.49 -32.74 96.34
N LEU A 383 -0.93 -31.53 96.41
CA LEU A 383 -0.30 -31.03 97.61
C LEU A 383 -1.42 -31.00 98.65
N LEU A 384 -1.53 -32.10 99.40
CA LEU A 384 -2.31 -32.20 100.62
C LEU A 384 -1.71 -31.18 101.58
N TRP A 385 -2.18 -29.94 101.50
CA TRP A 385 -2.00 -28.97 102.56
C TRP A 385 -2.68 -29.56 103.81
N ARG A 386 -1.89 -30.25 104.63
CA ARG A 386 -2.26 -30.63 105.99
C ARG A 386 -2.62 -29.33 106.71
N ALA A 387 -3.88 -29.18 107.08
CA ALA A 387 -4.36 -28.01 107.79
C ALA A 387 -3.53 -27.78 109.08
N PRO A 388 -3.09 -26.55 109.36
CA PRO A 388 -2.45 -26.22 110.62
C PRO A 388 -3.48 -26.32 111.76
N ILE A 389 -3.22 -27.22 112.70
CA ILE A 389 -3.92 -27.29 113.99
C ILE A 389 -3.66 -25.97 114.73
N ARG A 390 -4.71 -25.23 115.07
CA ARG A 390 -4.68 -24.02 115.91
C ARG A 390 -5.93 -24.00 116.80
N PRO A 391 -5.92 -23.29 117.94
CA PRO A 391 -5.52 -23.81 119.25
C PRO A 391 -6.71 -23.86 120.24
N GLY A 392 -6.78 -24.89 121.08
CA GLY A 392 -7.68 -24.93 122.22
C GLY A 392 -7.21 -23.98 123.33
N ARG A 393 -8.03 -22.94 123.60
CA ARG A 393 -7.87 -22.02 124.74
C ARG A 393 -8.19 -22.72 126.07
N PRO A 394 -7.61 -22.27 127.19
CA PRO A 394 -7.57 -22.97 128.46
C PRO A 394 -8.85 -22.79 129.29
N ALA A 395 -9.28 -23.85 129.97
CA ALA A 395 -10.25 -23.78 131.05
C ALA A 395 -9.56 -23.45 132.38
N ARG A 396 -10.03 -22.36 132.98
CA ARG A 396 -9.78 -21.89 134.34
C ARG A 396 -10.37 -22.83 135.41
N ARG A 397 -9.81 -22.68 136.63
CA ARG A 397 -10.27 -23.07 137.99
C ARG A 397 -9.68 -24.39 138.52
N ALA A 398 -9.30 -24.51 139.79
CA ALA A 398 -9.13 -23.57 140.89
C ALA A 398 -8.47 -24.32 142.07
N THR A 399 -7.78 -23.57 142.94
CA THR A 399 -7.70 -23.72 144.41
C THR A 399 -7.29 -25.05 145.05
N GLY A 400 -6.29 -24.97 145.93
CA GLY A 400 -5.99 -25.96 146.96
C GLY A 400 -4.51 -26.02 147.24
#